data_AF-A0A5N5GBT5-F1
#
_entry.id   AF-A0A5N5GBT5-F1
#
_cell.length_a   1.000
_cell.length_b   1.000
_cell.length_c   1.000
_cell.angle_alpha   90.00
_cell.angle_beta   90.00
_cell.angle_gamma   90.00
#
_symmetry.space_group_name_H-M   'P 1'
#
loop_
_entity.id
_entity.type
_entity.pdbx_description
1 polymer ?
#
loop_
_entity_poly.entity_id
_entity_poly.type
_entity_poly.pdbx_seq_one_letter_code
_entity_poly.pdbx_strand_id
1 'polypeptide(L)' 'MSNLNKLNFTALEVSGRNYLKWVQDVKLHLTAKNLHPAIEDETDNPIGEVEKATTMIFIRRHIHDALQTEYFVEEDL' A
#
# COMPACT_ATOMS: atom_id res chain seq x y z
N MET A 1 9.38 -19.96 -14.77
CA MET A 1 9.81 -19.17 -13.59
C MET A 1 9.06 -17.85 -13.62
N SER A 2 8.09 -17.70 -12.74
CA SER A 2 7.24 -16.51 -12.64
C SER A 2 8.03 -15.41 -11.93
N ASN A 3 8.14 -14.25 -12.58
CA ASN A 3 8.84 -13.07 -12.07
C ASN A 3 8.22 -12.62 -10.74
N LEU A 4 8.90 -12.89 -9.61
CA LEU A 4 8.53 -12.40 -8.27
C LEU A 4 8.50 -10.87 -8.17
N ASN A 5 9.08 -10.15 -9.14
CA ASN A 5 9.23 -8.70 -9.13
C ASN A 5 8.20 -7.95 -9.98
N LYS A 6 7.18 -8.62 -10.55
CA LYS A 6 6.09 -7.90 -11.19
C LYS A 6 5.10 -7.44 -10.13
N LEU A 7 5.23 -6.18 -9.73
CA LEU A 7 4.13 -5.46 -9.07
C LEU A 7 2.88 -5.62 -9.96
N ASN A 8 1.74 -5.94 -9.35
CA ASN A 8 0.50 -6.21 -10.10
C ASN A 8 0.03 -4.97 -10.88
N PHE A 9 0.53 -3.79 -10.51
CA PHE A 9 0.32 -2.50 -11.16
C PHE A 9 1.51 -1.57 -10.87
N THR A 10 1.54 -0.40 -11.51
CA THR A 10 2.65 0.56 -11.41
C THR A 10 2.77 1.13 -9.99
N ALA A 11 3.97 1.13 -9.40
CA ALA A 11 4.24 1.78 -8.13
C ALA A 11 3.98 3.30 -8.18
N LEU A 12 3.68 3.92 -7.05
CA LEU A 12 3.53 5.37 -6.94
C LEU A 12 4.85 6.04 -7.36
N GLU A 13 4.83 6.84 -8.42
CA GLU A 13 6.00 7.57 -8.89
C GLU A 13 6.39 8.65 -7.88
N VAL A 14 7.70 8.94 -7.78
CA VAL A 14 8.21 10.04 -6.92
C VAL A 14 7.53 11.37 -7.21
N SER A 15 7.20 11.62 -8.48
CA SER A 15 6.49 12.83 -8.91
C SER A 15 5.01 12.90 -8.50
N GLY A 16 4.43 11.80 -7.99
CA GLY A 16 3.02 11.68 -7.64
C GLY A 16 2.05 11.72 -8.84
N ARG A 17 2.52 11.83 -10.08
CA ARG A 17 1.67 11.99 -11.28
C ARG A 17 0.68 10.86 -11.49
N ASN A 18 1.01 9.65 -11.07
CA ASN A 18 0.16 8.48 -11.18
C ASN A 18 -0.66 8.20 -9.90
N TYR A 19 -0.71 9.13 -8.94
CA TYR A 19 -1.37 8.94 -7.65
C TYR A 19 -2.81 8.42 -7.76
N LEU A 20 -3.66 9.06 -8.57
CA LEU A 20 -5.06 8.65 -8.71
C LEU A 20 -5.21 7.21 -9.21
N LYS A 21 -4.41 6.84 -10.21
CA LYS A 21 -4.39 5.48 -10.75
C LYS A 21 -3.86 4.48 -9.72
N TRP A 22 -2.78 4.84 -9.03
CA TRP A 22 -2.20 4.03 -7.97
C TRP A 22 -3.19 3.77 -6.83
N VAL A 23 -3.93 4.79 -6.37
CA VAL A 23 -4.97 4.65 -5.34
C VAL A 23 -6.07 3.69 -5.80
N GLN A 24 -6.52 3.80 -7.05
CA GLN A 24 -7.53 2.89 -7.59
C GLN A 24 -7.05 1.44 -7.62
N ASP A 25 -5.83 1.23 -8.10
CA ASP A 25 -5.23 -0.11 -8.19
C ASP A 25 -5.00 -0.74 -6.80
N VAL A 26 -4.54 0.06 -5.82
CA VAL A 26 -4.40 -0.37 -4.41
C VAL A 26 -5.75 -0.74 -3.81
N LYS A 27 -6.77 0.13 -3.94
CA LYS A 27 -8.12 -0.13 -3.39
C LYS A 27 -8.72 -1.40 -4.00
N LEU A 28 -8.60 -1.58 -5.31
CA LEU A 28 -9.08 -2.79 -6.00
C LEU A 28 -8.37 -4.04 -5.49
N HIS A 29 -7.04 -3.99 -5.31
CA HIS A 29 -6.26 -5.12 -4.82
C HIS A 29 -6.63 -5.50 -3.38
N LEU A 30 -6.79 -4.52 -2.50
CA LEU A 30 -7.20 -4.75 -1.11
C LEU A 30 -8.63 -5.29 -1.04
N THR A 31 -9.54 -4.77 -1.87
CA THR A 31 -10.92 -5.28 -1.98
C THR A 31 -10.93 -6.75 -2.40
N ALA A 32 -10.17 -7.12 -3.43
CA ALA A 32 -10.05 -8.51 -3.89
C ALA A 32 -9.46 -9.46 -2.83
N LYS A 33 -8.75 -8.92 -1.83
CA LYS A 33 -8.16 -9.66 -0.71
C LYS A 33 -8.97 -9.61 0.58
N ASN A 34 -10.13 -8.95 0.60
CA ASN A 34 -10.88 -8.62 1.81
C ASN A 34 -10.06 -7.84 2.85
N LEU A 35 -9.05 -7.07 2.39
CA LEU A 35 -8.20 -6.22 3.21
C LEU A 35 -8.55 -4.73 3.09
N HIS A 36 -9.56 -4.38 2.28
CA HIS A 36 -10.02 -3.00 2.15
C HIS A 36 -10.41 -2.35 3.49
N PRO A 37 -11.08 -3.06 4.43
CA PRO A 37 -11.37 -2.52 5.75
C PRO A 37 -10.12 -2.00 6.47
N ALA A 38 -8.94 -2.60 6.23
CA ALA A 38 -7.71 -2.29 6.96
C ALA A 38 -7.14 -0.88 6.69
N ILE A 39 -7.70 -0.15 5.72
CA ILE A 39 -7.37 1.24 5.41
C ILE A 39 -8.53 2.21 5.68
N GLU A 40 -9.64 1.73 6.23
CA GLU A 40 -10.78 2.58 6.64
C GLU A 40 -10.57 3.04 8.09
N ASP A 41 -10.77 4.34 8.34
CA ASP A 41 -10.55 4.95 9.67
C ASP A 41 -11.60 4.51 10.71
N GLU A 42 -12.76 4.03 10.26
CA GLU A 42 -13.89 3.66 11.11
C GLU A 42 -14.53 2.36 10.62
N THR A 43 -14.14 1.23 11.21
CA THR A 43 -14.89 -0.01 11.09
C THR A 43 -15.43 -0.42 12.46
N ASP A 44 -16.75 -0.66 12.52
CA ASP A 44 -17.41 -1.26 13.69
C ASP A 44 -16.83 -2.64 14.03
N ASN A 45 -16.17 -3.30 13.07
CA ASN A 45 -15.43 -4.53 13.29
C ASN A 45 -13.94 -4.25 13.56
N PRO A 46 -13.39 -4.75 14.67
CA PRO A 46 -11.96 -4.68 14.93
C PRO A 46 -11.22 -5.53 13.90
N ILE A 47 -10.33 -4.89 13.14
CA ILE A 47 -9.44 -5.54 12.17
C ILE A 47 -8.23 -6.06 12.92
N GLY A 48 -7.84 -7.31 12.66
CA GLY A 48 -6.69 -7.92 13.30
C GLY A 48 -5.38 -7.23 12.92
N GLU A 49 -4.43 -7.24 13.87
CA GLU A 49 -3.10 -6.64 13.69
C GLU A 49 -2.36 -7.23 12.48
N VAL A 50 -2.59 -8.51 12.18
CA VAL A 50 -1.99 -9.20 11.03
C VAL A 50 -2.52 -8.63 9.71
N GLU A 51 -3.82 -8.34 9.60
CA GLU A 51 -4.41 -7.77 8.39
C GLU A 51 -3.94 -6.33 8.18
N LYS A 52 -3.82 -5.56 9.26
CA LYS A 52 -3.24 -4.20 9.24
C LYS A 52 -1.78 -4.24 8.78
N ALA A 53 -0.95 -5.08 9.41
CA ALA A 53 0.46 -5.22 9.05
C ALA A 53 0.64 -5.70 7.61
N THR A 54 -0.17 -6.67 7.17
CA THR A 54 -0.15 -7.18 5.79
C THR A 54 -0.47 -6.07 4.79
N THR A 55 -1.47 -5.24 5.10
CA THR A 55 -1.88 -4.11 4.26
C THR A 55 -0.82 -3.03 4.19
N MET A 56 -0.18 -2.69 5.33
CA MET A 56 0.94 -1.74 5.38
C MET A 56 2.14 -2.23 4.56
N ILE A 57 2.55 -3.50 4.71
CA ILE A 57 3.65 -4.10 3.92
C ILE A 57 3.33 -4.04 2.43
N PHE A 58 2.07 -4.33 2.06
CA PHE A 58 1.62 -4.27 0.68
C PHE A 58 1.75 -2.86 0.09
N ILE A 59 1.24 -1.85 0.79
CA ILE A 59 1.30 -0.44 0.35
C ILE A 59 2.75 0.02 0.23
N ARG A 60 3.60 -0.25 1.24
CA ARG A 60 5.03 0.11 1.21
C ARG A 60 5.73 -0.43 -0.03
N ARG A 61 5.53 -1.71 -0.37
CA ARG A 61 6.12 -2.34 -1.58
C ARG A 61 5.67 -1.73 -2.91
N HIS A 62 4.55 -1.01 -2.93
CA HIS A 62 4.01 -0.37 -4.14
C HIS A 62 4.23 1.15 -4.13
N ILE A 63 5.06 1.68 -3.22
CA ILE A 63 5.55 3.06 -3.23
C ILE A 63 7.01 3.04 -3.70
N HIS A 64 7.40 4.01 -4.52
CA HIS A 64 8.79 4.12 -4.99
C HIS A 64 9.77 4.29 -3.82
N ASP A 65 10.93 3.62 -3.88
CA ASP A 65 11.90 3.53 -2.77
C ASP A 65 12.36 4.91 -2.26
N ALA A 66 12.54 5.89 -3.16
CA ALA A 66 12.85 7.27 -2.78
C ALA A 66 11.81 7.91 -1.84
N LEU A 67 10.51 7.61 -2.03
CA LEU A 67 9.44 8.06 -1.13
C LEU A 67 9.45 7.27 0.19
N GLN A 68 9.83 5.99 0.18
CA GLN A 68 9.99 5.22 1.42
C GLN A 68 11.07 5.81 2.32
N THR A 69 12.13 6.38 1.72
CA THR A 69 13.27 6.95 2.45
C THR A 69 12.88 8.28 3.12
N GLU A 70 12.02 9.07 2.48
CA GLU A 70 11.48 10.32 3.04
C GLU A 70 10.61 10.05 4.28
N TYR A 71 9.71 9.07 4.20
CA TYR A 71 8.87 8.66 5.34
C TYR A 71 9.67 8.06 6.52
N PHE A 72 10.79 7.37 6.26
CA PHE A 72 11.64 6.83 7.33
C PHE A 72 12.39 7.91 8.12
N VAL A 73 12.73 9.03 7.48
CA VAL A 73 13.38 10.16 8.17
C VAL A 73 12.41 10.87 9.11
N GLU A 74 11.10 10.81 8.84
CA GLU A 74 10.06 11.40 9.70
C GLU A 74 9.69 10.52 10.91
N GLU A 75 9.87 9.19 10.86
CA GLU A 75 9.65 8.30 12.03
C GLU A 75 10.81 8.34 13.06
N ASP A 76 12.02 8.74 12.64
CA ASP A 76 13.22 8.87 13.50
C ASP A 76 13.39 10.27 14.14
N LEU A 77 12.46 11.21 13.89
CA LEU A 77 12.40 12.56 14.48
C LEU A 77 11.30 12.67 15.55
#